data_AF-A0A261KT43-F1
#
_entry.id   AF-A0A261KT43-F1
#
_cell.length_a   1.000
_cell.length_b   1.000
_cell.length_c   1.000
_cell.angle_alpha   90.00
_cell.angle_beta   90.00
_cell.angle_gamma   90.00
#
_symmetry.space_group_name_H-M   'P 1'
#
loop_
_entity.id
_entity.type
_entity.pdbx_description
1 polymer ?
#
loop_
_entity_poly.entity_id
_entity_poly.type
_entity_poly.pdbx_seq_one_letter_code
_entity_poly.pdbx_strand_id
1 'polypeptide(L)' 'AVSQFQQAVKLDSNFSLNAATNLLRIGRELIRENQRVELGITLLKQAQKWQPDIDLNPDTEEIETDPEKVAKQLKEEK' A
#
# COMPACT_ATOMS: atom_id res chain seq x y z
N ALA A 1 -2.63 -9.86 23.58
CA ALA A 1 -1.23 -10.07 23.14
C ALA A 1 -0.92 -9.39 21.80
N VAL A 2 -1.67 -9.64 20.72
CA VAL A 2 -1.42 -9.04 19.38
C VAL A 2 -1.43 -7.50 19.36
N SER A 3 -2.30 -6.88 20.17
CA SER A 3 -2.45 -5.40 20.19
C SER A 3 -1.20 -4.66 20.71
N GLN A 4 -0.51 -5.20 21.72
CA GLN A 4 0.72 -4.59 22.24
C GLN A 4 1.92 -4.78 21.29
N PHE A 5 1.97 -5.93 20.58
CA PHE A 5 2.98 -6.16 19.55
C PHE A 5 2.80 -5.21 18.36
N GLN A 6 1.56 -5.01 17.89
CA GLN A 6 1.27 -4.01 16.85
C GLN A 6 1.62 -2.58 17.28
N GLN A 7 1.42 -2.23 18.56
CA GLN A 7 1.82 -0.92 19.09
C GLN A 7 3.35 -0.76 19.17
N ALA A 8 4.07 -1.78 19.62
CA ALA A 8 5.53 -1.78 19.65
C ALA A 8 6.14 -1.70 18.24
N VAL A 9 5.55 -2.39 17.27
CA VAL A 9 5.95 -2.35 15.85
C VAL A 9 5.66 -0.99 15.21
N LYS A 10 4.60 -0.29 15.62
CA LYS A 10 4.32 1.10 15.20
C LYS A 10 5.34 2.11 15.75
N LEU A 11 5.89 1.85 16.93
CA LEU A 11 6.86 2.75 17.60
C LEU A 11 8.24 2.69 16.96
N ASP A 12 8.61 1.57 16.33
CA ASP A 12 9.79 1.51 15.46
C ASP A 12 9.44 2.08 14.07
N SER A 13 9.60 3.40 13.92
CA SER A 13 9.28 4.13 12.69
C SER A 13 10.02 3.57 11.46
N ASN A 14 11.20 2.97 11.63
CA ASN A 14 11.95 2.37 10.52
C ASN A 14 11.29 1.07 10.05
N PHE A 15 10.80 0.24 10.97
CA PHE A 15 10.05 -0.96 10.63
C PHE A 15 8.70 -0.60 9.97
N SER A 16 7.97 0.39 10.50
CA SER A 16 6.67 0.83 9.95
C SER A 16 6.78 1.44 8.56
N LEU A 17 7.80 2.28 8.31
CA LEU A 17 8.04 2.88 6.98
C LEU A 17 8.44 1.81 5.95
N ASN A 18 9.29 0.86 6.35
CA ASN A 18 9.66 -0.27 5.51
C ASN A 18 8.48 -1.19 5.22
N ALA A 19 7.57 -1.39 6.18
CA ALA A 19 6.37 -2.20 6.00
C ALA A 19 5.39 -1.54 5.01
N ALA A 20 5.04 -0.27 5.19
CA ALA A 20 4.13 0.45 4.29
C ALA A 20 4.66 0.48 2.85
N THR A 21 5.94 0.82 2.67
CA THR A 21 6.59 0.91 1.36
C THR A 21 6.64 -0.45 0.64
N ASN A 22 6.95 -1.53 1.38
CA ASN A 22 6.97 -2.87 0.80
C ASN A 22 5.57 -3.36 0.39
N LEU A 23 4.56 -3.11 1.23
CA LEU A 23 3.16 -3.42 0.93
C LEU A 23 2.66 -2.66 -0.30
N LEU A 24 2.99 -1.36 -0.38
CA LEU A 24 2.68 -0.52 -1.54
C LEU A 24 3.29 -1.12 -2.81
N ARG A 25 4.60 -1.39 -2.82
CA ARG A 25 5.32 -1.94 -3.98
C ARG A 25 4.70 -3.25 -4.46
N ILE A 26 4.51 -4.22 -3.56
CA ILE A 26 3.94 -5.53 -3.89
C ILE A 26 2.49 -5.38 -4.36
N GLY A 27 1.71 -4.52 -3.71
CA GLY A 27 0.32 -4.27 -4.08
C GLY A 27 0.17 -3.76 -5.51
N ARG A 28 1.00 -2.77 -5.89
CA ARG A 28 1.01 -2.24 -7.27
C ARG A 28 1.46 -3.28 -8.29
N GLU A 29 2.49 -4.06 -7.99
CA GLU A 29 3.01 -5.12 -8.88
C GLU A 29 1.94 -6.17 -9.20
N LEU A 30 1.23 -6.66 -8.18
CA LEU A 30 0.13 -7.63 -8.36
C LEU A 30 -1.02 -7.09 -9.23
N ILE A 31 -1.27 -5.78 -9.19
CA ILE A 31 -2.30 -5.13 -10.00
C ILE A 31 -1.82 -4.95 -11.44
N ARG A 32 -0.61 -4.40 -11.65
CA ARG A 32 -0.01 -4.19 -12.98
C ARG A 32 0.11 -5.48 -13.77
N GLU A 33 0.52 -6.55 -13.11
CA GLU A 33 0.63 -7.88 -13.73
C GLU A 33 -0.70 -8.62 -13.85
N ASN A 34 -1.80 -8.03 -13.36
CA ASN A 34 -3.15 -8.60 -13.37
C ASN A 34 -3.23 -10.02 -12.76
N GLN A 35 -2.38 -10.34 -11.78
CA GLN A 35 -2.29 -11.68 -11.19
C GLN A 35 -3.27 -11.90 -10.02
N ARG A 36 -3.36 -10.90 -9.12
CA ARG A 36 -4.11 -10.97 -7.86
C ARG A 36 -4.60 -9.57 -7.48
N VAL A 37 -5.46 -8.97 -8.31
CA VAL A 37 -5.89 -7.58 -8.14
C VAL A 37 -6.52 -7.34 -6.76
N GLU A 38 -7.39 -8.24 -6.28
CA GLU A 38 -8.05 -8.05 -4.98
C GLU A 38 -7.04 -8.09 -3.82
N LEU A 39 -6.02 -8.95 -3.92
CA LEU A 39 -4.91 -8.98 -2.97
C LEU A 39 -4.09 -7.70 -3.05
N GLY A 40 -3.82 -7.20 -4.26
CA GLY A 40 -3.12 -5.94 -4.48
C GLY A 40 -3.81 -4.77 -3.76
N ILE A 41 -5.12 -4.60 -3.99
CA ILE A 41 -5.95 -3.60 -3.30
C ILE A 41 -5.89 -3.77 -1.77
N THR A 42 -5.95 -5.02 -1.29
CA THR A 42 -5.84 -5.32 0.14
C THR A 42 -4.50 -4.88 0.74
N LEU A 43 -3.40 -5.08 0.00
CA LEU A 43 -2.07 -4.63 0.42
C LEU A 43 -1.94 -3.11 0.42
N LEU A 44 -2.51 -2.41 -0.56
CA LEU A 44 -2.57 -0.94 -0.57
C LEU A 44 -3.30 -0.40 0.66
N LYS A 45 -4.48 -0.97 0.99
CA LYS A 45 -5.22 -0.64 2.23
C LYS A 45 -4.39 -0.91 3.49
N GLN A 46 -3.60 -1.98 3.49
CA GLN A 46 -2.73 -2.29 4.63
C GLN A 46 -1.55 -1.32 4.74
N ALA A 47 -0.99 -0.84 3.63
CA ALA A 47 0.04 0.19 3.63
C ALA A 47 -0.46 1.47 4.30
N GLN A 48 -1.69 1.91 4.00
CA GLN A 48 -2.31 3.08 4.63
C GLN A 48 -2.56 2.93 6.13
N LYS A 49 -2.80 1.71 6.62
CA LYS A 49 -2.91 1.48 8.07
C LYS A 49 -1.59 1.72 8.82
N TRP A 50 -0.47 1.56 8.13
CA TRP A 50 0.87 1.80 8.67
C TRP A 50 1.33 3.23 8.45
N GLN A 51 0.97 3.83 7.31
CA GLN A 51 1.25 5.21 6.94
C GLN A 51 0.00 5.83 6.28
N PRO A 52 -0.87 6.52 7.04
CA PRO A 52 -2.14 7.02 6.53
C PRO A 52 -2.03 7.95 5.32
N ASP A 53 -0.98 8.76 5.29
CA ASP A 53 -0.75 9.77 4.24
C ASP A 53 0.17 9.26 3.11
N ILE A 54 0.36 7.93 3.00
CA ILE A 54 1.16 7.36 1.91
C ILE A 54 0.47 7.61 0.56
N ASP A 55 1.24 8.13 -0.38
CA ASP A 55 0.83 8.21 -1.78
C ASP A 55 0.85 6.81 -2.40
N LEU A 56 -0.33 6.31 -2.77
CA LEU A 56 -0.50 4.99 -3.33
C LEU A 56 -0.15 4.93 -4.82
N ASN A 57 -0.08 6.08 -5.51
CA ASN A 57 0.35 6.16 -6.90
C ASN A 57 1.36 7.29 -7.14
N PRO A 58 2.62 7.09 -6.71
CA PRO A 58 3.69 8.09 -6.86
C PRO A 58 4.16 8.27 -8.31
N ASP A 59 3.59 7.51 -9.25
CA ASP A 59 3.84 7.66 -10.68
C ASP A 59 2.99 8.80 -11.29
N THR A 60 2.07 9.39 -10.49
CA THR A 60 1.26 10.57 -10.85
C THR A 60 1.64 11.80 -10.02
N GLU A 61 1.34 12.99 -10.52
CA GLU A 61 1.61 14.25 -9.79
C GLU A 61 0.65 14.46 -8.60
N GLU A 62 -0.52 13.83 -8.63
CA GLU A 62 -1.51 13.91 -7.57
C GLU A 62 -1.26 12.82 -6.52
N ILE A 63 -1.34 13.20 -5.24
CA ILE A 63 -1.34 12.22 -4.15
C ILE A 63 -2.64 11.42 -4.24
N GLU A 64 -2.52 10.13 -4.55
CA GLU A 64 -3.67 9.24 -4.60
C GLU A 64 -3.75 8.39 -3.33
N THR A 65 -4.91 8.41 -2.68
CA THR A 65 -5.16 7.69 -1.43
C THR A 65 -6.31 6.69 -1.55
N ASP A 66 -7.00 6.64 -2.69
CA ASP A 66 -8.02 5.64 -2.99
C ASP A 66 -7.38 4.40 -3.65
N PRO A 67 -7.27 3.26 -2.94
CA PRO A 67 -6.63 2.06 -3.47
C PRO A 67 -7.42 1.42 -4.61
N GLU A 68 -8.73 1.61 -4.69
CA GLU A 68 -9.54 1.17 -5.82
C GLU A 68 -9.28 2.02 -7.06
N LYS A 69 -9.13 3.34 -6.89
CA LYS A 69 -8.76 4.26 -7.97
C LYS A 69 -7.36 3.97 -8.50
N VAL A 70 -6.38 3.77 -7.63
CA VAL A 70 -5.03 3.30 -8.02
C VAL A 70 -5.13 2.00 -8.80
N ALA A 71 -5.91 1.03 -8.31
CA ALA A 71 -6.02 -0.25 -8.98
C ALA A 71 -6.60 -0.15 -10.39
N LYS A 72 -7.49 0.83 -10.63
CA LYS A 72 -8.00 1.12 -11.97
C LYS A 72 -6.92 1.75 -12.86
N GLN A 73 -6.23 2.78 -12.37
CA GLN A 73 -5.15 3.46 -13.09
C GLN A 73 -4.04 2.49 -13.52
N LEU A 74 -3.54 1.67 -12.59
CA LEU A 74 -2.47 0.70 -12.83
C LEU A 74 -2.83 -0.40 -13.84
N LYS A 75 -4.12 -0.71 -14.03
CA LYS A 75 -4.58 -1.65 -15.06
C LYS A 75 -4.61 -1.03 -16.45
N GLU A 76 -4.74 0.29 -16.52
CA GLU A 76 -4.86 1.07 -17.75
C GLU A 76 -3.48 1.51 -18.28
N GLU A 77 -2.43 1.47 -17.46
CA GLU A 77 -1.00 1.78 -17.76
C GLU A 77 -0.29 0.83 -18.76
N LYS A 78 -1.00 0.19 -19.69
CA LYS A 78 -0.40 -0.76 -20.65
C LYS A 78 0.51 -0.13 -21.69
#